data_AF-S5TG26-F1
#
_entry.id   AF-S5TG26-F1
#
_cell.length_a   1.000
_cell.length_b   1.000
_cell.length_c   1.000
_cell.angle_alpha   90.00
_cell.angle_beta   90.00
_cell.angle_gamma   90.00
#
_symmetry.space_group_name_H-M   'P 1'
#
loop_
_entity.id
_entity.type
_entity.pdbx_description
1 polymer ?
#
loop_
_entity_poly.entity_id
_entity_poly.type
_entity_poly.pdbx_seq_one_letter_code
_entity_poly.pdbx_strand_id
1 'polypeptide(L)'
;MTELKHWLNYAAGEMGIEAHRIPVVILSAVGIYLAFLLLVRVFTPRVLAQVTIFDAVVLVMFGAVAGRVVIGHPPSLAAGVIGLATLMVMEAIFGGLRSTRGFRALLQGSPVLIVAQGEIVTAALRRTRLTSRDVHSLLRRAGVGSLSEAQAVIAEPTGDISVFRVGQPLDQAALQDVVGAELLK
;
A
#
# COMPACT_ATOMS: atom_id res chain seq x y z
N MET A 1 2.26 -31.17 -40.61
CA MET A 1 1.35 -30.96 -39.46
C MET A 1 1.59 -31.94 -38.30
N THR A 2 2.22 -33.09 -38.54
CA THR A 2 2.54 -34.14 -37.56
C THR A 2 3.79 -33.85 -36.72
N GLU A 3 4.86 -33.33 -37.33
CA GLU A 3 6.11 -32.96 -36.64
C GLU A 3 5.93 -31.86 -35.58
N LEU A 4 5.10 -30.85 -35.87
CA LEU A 4 4.80 -29.76 -34.94
C LEU A 4 4.06 -30.25 -33.70
N LYS A 5 3.11 -31.18 -33.86
CA LYS A 5 2.40 -31.80 -32.74
C LYS A 5 3.35 -32.64 -31.88
N HIS A 6 4.35 -33.28 -32.49
CA HIS A 6 5.32 -34.10 -31.78
C HIS A 6 6.27 -33.25 -30.92
N TRP A 7 6.84 -32.17 -31.49
CA TRP A 7 7.65 -31.20 -30.73
C TRP A 7 6.87 -30.49 -29.62
N LEU A 8 5.62 -30.13 -29.88
CA LEU A 8 4.75 -29.53 -28.86
C LEU A 8 4.45 -30.51 -27.72
N ASN A 9 4.20 -31.79 -28.02
CA ASN A 9 3.97 -32.79 -26.99
C ASN A 9 5.23 -33.12 -26.18
N TYR A 10 6.40 -33.12 -26.83
CA TYR A 10 7.69 -33.37 -26.17
C TYR A 10 8.06 -32.22 -25.22
N ALA A 11 7.99 -30.98 -25.72
CA ALA A 11 8.21 -29.78 -24.93
C ALA A 11 7.20 -29.64 -23.78
N ALA A 12 5.93 -29.99 -24.01
CA ALA A 12 4.89 -29.95 -22.99
C ALA A 12 5.13 -31.03 -21.90
N GLY A 13 5.53 -32.23 -22.30
CA GLY A 13 5.89 -33.32 -21.37
C GLY A 13 7.08 -32.99 -20.48
N GLU A 14 8.08 -32.30 -21.02
CA GLU A 14 9.28 -31.86 -20.28
C GLU A 14 8.99 -30.67 -19.34
N MET A 15 7.97 -29.86 -19.67
CA MET A 15 7.45 -28.78 -18.83
C MET A 15 6.40 -29.23 -17.81
N GLY A 16 6.02 -30.52 -17.80
CA GLY A 16 4.96 -31.04 -16.90
C GLY A 16 3.56 -30.52 -17.21
N ILE A 17 3.32 -30.01 -18.42
CA ILE A 17 2.02 -29.48 -18.87
C ILE A 17 1.47 -30.41 -19.95
N GLU A 18 0.21 -30.79 -19.85
CA GLU A 18 -0.43 -31.56 -20.92
C GLU A 18 -0.68 -30.65 -22.13
N ALA A 19 -0.20 -31.02 -23.33
CA ALA A 19 -0.22 -30.16 -24.52
C ALA A 19 -1.62 -29.63 -24.89
N HIS A 20 -2.67 -30.40 -24.60
CA HIS A 20 -4.06 -30.01 -24.85
C HIS A 20 -4.54 -28.83 -23.98
N ARG A 21 -3.78 -28.46 -22.95
CA ARG A 21 -4.13 -27.41 -21.98
C ARG A 21 -3.44 -26.09 -22.27
N ILE A 22 -2.39 -26.10 -23.08
CA ILE A 22 -1.67 -24.88 -23.49
C ILE A 22 -2.64 -23.81 -24.02
N PRO A 23 -3.61 -24.11 -24.91
CA PRO A 23 -4.55 -23.10 -25.40
C PRO A 23 -5.45 -22.51 -24.30
N VAL A 24 -5.89 -23.34 -23.36
CA VAL A 24 -6.78 -22.93 -22.26
C VAL A 24 -6.04 -22.00 -21.30
N VAL A 25 -4.77 -22.30 -21.00
CA VAL A 25 -3.91 -21.47 -20.16
C VAL A 25 -3.68 -20.11 -20.81
N ILE A 26 -3.34 -20.08 -22.11
CA ILE A 26 -3.15 -18.83 -22.86
C ILE A 26 -4.43 -17.99 -22.87
N LEU A 27 -5.57 -18.59 -23.17
CA LEU A 27 -6.85 -17.88 -23.22
C LEU A 27 -7.26 -17.35 -21.84
N SER A 28 -7.05 -18.14 -20.79
CA SER A 28 -7.31 -17.72 -19.41
C SER A 28 -6.39 -16.58 -18.97
N ALA A 29 -5.11 -16.61 -19.36
CA ALA A 29 -4.14 -15.55 -19.07
C ALA A 29 -4.51 -14.23 -19.75
N VAL A 30 -4.85 -14.28 -21.05
CA VAL A 30 -5.31 -13.09 -21.77
C VAL A 30 -6.61 -12.57 -21.19
N GLY A 31 -7.57 -13.46 -20.91
CA GLY A 31 -8.87 -13.09 -20.36
C GLY A 31 -8.77 -12.42 -18.99
N ILE A 32 -7.97 -12.99 -18.07
CA ILE A 32 -7.82 -12.42 -16.72
C ILE A 32 -7.05 -11.11 -16.75
N TYR A 33 -6.05 -10.97 -17.64
CA TYR A 33 -5.32 -9.72 -17.84
C TYR A 33 -6.26 -8.60 -18.31
N LEU A 34 -7.07 -8.86 -19.34
CA LEU A 34 -8.03 -7.88 -19.85
C LEU A 34 -9.10 -7.53 -18.82
N ALA A 35 -9.61 -8.52 -18.09
CA ALA A 35 -10.56 -8.30 -17.01
C ALA A 35 -9.96 -7.42 -15.90
N PHE A 36 -8.74 -7.72 -15.45
CA PHE A 36 -8.06 -6.91 -14.45
C PHE A 36 -7.83 -5.47 -14.93
N LEU A 37 -7.38 -5.29 -16.17
CA LEU A 37 -7.15 -3.96 -16.75
C LEU A 37 -8.43 -3.14 -16.86
N LEU A 38 -9.53 -3.76 -17.28
CA LEU A 38 -10.85 -3.12 -17.36
C LEU A 38 -11.35 -2.73 -15.97
N LEU A 39 -11.27 -3.65 -15.00
CA LEU A 39 -11.69 -3.36 -13.64
C LEU A 39 -10.84 -2.22 -13.05
N VAL A 40 -9.51 -2.28 -13.12
CA VAL A 40 -8.63 -1.19 -12.64
C VAL A 40 -8.98 0.15 -13.30
N ARG A 41 -9.28 0.17 -14.61
CA ARG A 41 -9.70 1.38 -15.32
C ARG A 41 -10.97 2.00 -14.73
N VAL A 42 -11.96 1.17 -14.37
CA VAL A 42 -13.25 1.61 -13.81
C VAL A 42 -13.09 2.15 -12.38
N PHE A 43 -12.22 1.52 -11.58
CA PHE A 43 -12.10 1.82 -10.15
C PHE A 43 -10.98 2.83 -9.79
N THR A 44 -10.24 3.37 -10.77
CA THR A 44 -9.11 4.30 -10.49
C THR A 44 -9.50 5.77 -10.57
N PRO A 45 -9.51 6.46 -9.42
CA PRO A 45 -8.96 7.83 -9.36
C PRO A 45 -7.86 8.06 -8.29
N ARG A 46 -7.47 7.08 -7.45
CA ARG A 46 -6.74 7.39 -6.19
C ARG A 46 -5.39 6.73 -5.95
N VAL A 47 -4.88 5.88 -6.85
CA VAL A 47 -3.72 5.00 -6.56
C VAL A 47 -2.36 5.72 -6.56
N LEU A 48 -2.28 7.00 -6.94
CA LEU A 48 -1.00 7.67 -7.23
C LEU A 48 -0.41 8.55 -6.11
N ALA A 49 -1.05 8.67 -4.94
CA ALA A 49 -0.57 9.61 -3.91
C ALA A 49 0.41 8.99 -2.89
N GLN A 50 0.21 7.74 -2.47
CA GLN A 50 1.10 6.98 -1.58
C GLN A 50 0.58 5.53 -1.50
N VAL A 51 1.38 4.55 -1.91
CA VAL A 51 1.03 3.12 -1.80
C VAL A 51 1.05 2.75 -0.32
N THR A 52 -0.11 2.43 0.25
CA THR A 52 -0.21 1.99 1.64
C THR A 52 0.18 0.52 1.78
N ILE A 53 0.53 0.06 2.99
CA ILE A 53 0.81 -1.36 3.26
C ILE A 53 -0.38 -2.25 2.87
N PHE A 54 -1.60 -1.74 3.03
CA PHE A 54 -2.80 -2.45 2.61
C PHE A 54 -2.89 -2.61 1.09
N ASP A 55 -2.48 -1.60 0.32
CA ASP A 55 -2.47 -1.68 -1.15
C ASP A 55 -1.49 -2.75 -1.61
N ALA A 56 -0.38 -2.93 -0.88
CA ALA A 56 0.57 -4.03 -1.12
C ALA A 56 -0.05 -5.40 -0.84
N VAL A 57 -0.83 -5.55 0.24
CA VAL A 57 -1.57 -6.80 0.53
C VAL A 57 -2.56 -7.11 -0.58
N VAL A 58 -3.33 -6.12 -1.03
CA VAL A 58 -4.31 -6.28 -2.12
C VAL A 58 -3.63 -6.64 -3.44
N LEU A 59 -2.48 -6.03 -3.75
CA LEU A 59 -1.68 -6.38 -4.92
C LEU A 59 -1.23 -7.85 -4.89
N VAL A 60 -0.79 -8.35 -3.72
CA VAL A 60 -0.42 -9.76 -3.54
C VAL A 60 -1.63 -10.67 -3.75
N MET A 61 -2.80 -10.30 -3.21
CA MET A 61 -4.04 -11.08 -3.39
C MET A 61 -4.47 -11.13 -4.87
N PHE A 62 -4.38 -10.01 -5.60
CA PHE A 62 -4.65 -9.99 -7.04
C PHE A 62 -3.69 -10.92 -7.80
N GLY A 63 -2.40 -10.87 -7.48
CA GLY A 63 -1.40 -11.76 -8.06
C GLY A 63 -1.72 -13.24 -7.81
N ALA A 64 -2.12 -13.58 -6.59
CA ALA A 64 -2.51 -14.95 -6.23
C ALA A 64 -3.75 -15.43 -7.01
N VAL A 65 -4.77 -14.59 -7.15
CA VAL A 65 -5.98 -14.92 -7.93
C VAL A 65 -5.63 -15.07 -9.41
N ALA A 66 -4.88 -14.13 -9.99
CA ALA A 66 -4.47 -14.19 -11.40
C ALA A 66 -3.62 -15.45 -11.68
N GLY A 67 -2.65 -15.75 -10.81
CA GLY A 67 -1.84 -16.96 -10.91
C GLY A 67 -2.69 -18.23 -10.83
N ARG A 68 -3.68 -18.27 -9.93
CA ARG A 68 -4.61 -19.41 -9.82
C ARG A 68 -5.53 -19.54 -11.03
N VAL A 69 -5.86 -18.45 -11.73
CA VAL A 69 -6.65 -18.52 -12.98
C VAL A 69 -5.82 -19.05 -14.13
N VAL A 70 -4.54 -18.67 -14.22
CA VAL A 70 -3.65 -19.11 -15.31
C VAL A 70 -3.21 -20.56 -15.12
N ILE A 71 -2.77 -20.91 -13.92
CA ILE A 71 -2.11 -22.20 -13.62
C ILE A 71 -3.08 -23.14 -12.88
N GLY A 72 -4.33 -22.70 -12.68
CA GLY A 72 -5.38 -23.45 -12.01
C GLY A 72 -5.66 -24.81 -12.64
N HIS A 73 -6.08 -25.77 -11.82
CA HIS A 73 -6.49 -27.10 -12.27
C HIS A 73 -7.86 -27.45 -11.67
N PRO A 74 -8.96 -27.37 -12.45
CA PRO A 74 -9.05 -26.71 -13.75
C PRO A 74 -8.92 -25.17 -13.63
N PRO A 75 -8.42 -24.47 -14.66
CA PRO A 75 -8.41 -23.02 -14.67
C PRO A 75 -9.84 -22.51 -14.83
N SER A 76 -10.27 -21.63 -13.93
CA SER A 76 -11.62 -21.06 -13.95
C SER A 76 -11.54 -19.55 -14.12
N LEU A 77 -11.65 -19.09 -15.38
CA LEU A 77 -11.67 -17.67 -15.70
C LEU A 77 -12.84 -16.96 -15.00
N ALA A 78 -14.01 -17.58 -14.95
CA ALA A 78 -15.19 -17.04 -14.28
C ALA A 78 -14.94 -16.82 -12.78
N ALA A 79 -14.38 -17.82 -12.08
CA ALA A 79 -14.02 -17.67 -10.67
C ALA A 79 -12.95 -16.59 -10.46
N GLY A 80 -12.01 -16.49 -11.41
CA GLY A 80 -11.01 -15.42 -11.45
C GLY A 80 -11.61 -14.02 -11.52
N VAL A 81 -12.48 -13.79 -12.51
CA VAL A 81 -13.16 -12.51 -12.71
C VAL A 81 -13.99 -12.15 -11.49
N ILE A 82 -14.75 -13.10 -10.93
CA ILE A 82 -15.54 -12.89 -9.70
C ILE A 82 -14.63 -12.54 -8.53
N GLY A 83 -13.52 -13.28 -8.35
CA GLY A 83 -12.56 -13.05 -7.28
C GLY A 83 -11.91 -11.67 -7.37
N LEU A 84 -11.42 -11.28 -8.57
CA LEU A 84 -10.85 -9.96 -8.80
C LEU A 84 -11.89 -8.85 -8.60
N ALA A 85 -13.09 -8.99 -9.14
CA ALA A 85 -14.16 -8.02 -8.95
C ALA A 85 -14.51 -7.86 -7.46
N THR A 86 -14.58 -8.95 -6.71
CA THR A 86 -14.84 -8.93 -5.26
C THR A 86 -13.73 -8.18 -4.52
N LEU A 87 -12.46 -8.50 -4.80
CA LEU A 87 -11.32 -7.82 -4.20
C LEU A 87 -11.29 -6.33 -4.55
N MET A 88 -11.68 -5.94 -5.76
CA MET A 88 -11.74 -4.54 -6.19
C MET A 88 -12.90 -3.76 -5.56
N VAL A 89 -14.07 -4.38 -5.42
CA VAL A 89 -15.18 -3.81 -4.66
C VAL A 89 -14.77 -3.62 -3.20
N MET A 90 -14.10 -4.62 -2.62
CA MET A 90 -13.60 -4.53 -1.25
C MET A 90 -12.60 -3.38 -1.11
N GLU A 91 -11.63 -3.27 -2.01
CA GLU A 91 -10.67 -2.17 -2.01
C GLU A 91 -11.35 -0.80 -2.16
N ALA A 92 -12.37 -0.68 -3.01
CA ALA A 92 -13.14 0.55 -3.15
C ALA A 92 -13.89 0.92 -1.85
N ILE A 93 -14.50 -0.06 -1.18
CA ILE A 93 -15.17 0.14 0.11
C ILE A 93 -14.15 0.59 1.17
N PHE A 94 -13.04 -0.14 1.32
CA PHE A 94 -11.98 0.20 2.28
C PHE A 94 -11.35 1.57 1.97
N GLY A 95 -11.12 1.89 0.70
CA GLY A 95 -10.64 3.19 0.26
C GLY A 95 -11.61 4.33 0.60
N GLY A 96 -12.92 4.09 0.46
CA GLY A 96 -13.97 5.01 0.89
C GLY A 96 -13.98 5.21 2.41
N LEU A 97 -13.89 4.12 3.18
CA LEU A 97 -13.85 4.17 4.64
C LEU A 97 -12.59 4.87 5.16
N ARG A 98 -11.41 4.68 4.53
CA ARG A 98 -10.15 5.40 4.85
C ARG A 98 -10.26 6.92 4.70
N SER A 99 -11.23 7.42 3.94
CA SER A 99 -11.52 8.86 3.84
C SER A 99 -12.15 9.42 5.13
N THR A 100 -12.67 8.58 6.01
CA THR A 100 -13.25 9.02 7.29
C THR A 100 -12.18 9.09 8.38
N ARG A 101 -12.15 10.18 9.15
CA ARG A 101 -11.13 10.45 10.17
C ARG A 101 -10.99 9.31 11.20
N GLY A 102 -12.10 8.70 11.61
CA GLY A 102 -12.12 7.62 12.60
C GLY A 102 -11.49 6.31 12.09
N PHE A 103 -11.76 5.94 10.83
CA PHE A 103 -11.22 4.70 10.27
C PHE A 103 -9.74 4.83 9.90
N ARG A 104 -9.31 6.03 9.49
CA ARG A 104 -7.90 6.35 9.26
C ARG A 104 -7.08 6.20 10.54
N ALA A 105 -7.56 6.78 11.66
CA ALA A 105 -6.88 6.64 12.95
C ALA A 105 -6.81 5.19 13.46
N LEU A 106 -7.85 4.37 13.20
CA LEU A 106 -7.90 2.97 13.64
C LEU A 106 -6.96 2.05 12.84
N LEU A 107 -6.92 2.22 11.51
CA LEU A 107 -6.14 1.32 10.63
C LEU A 107 -4.75 1.83 10.30
N GLN A 108 -4.59 3.14 10.08
CA GLN A 108 -3.31 3.73 9.68
C GLN A 108 -2.56 4.24 10.90
N GLY A 109 -3.25 4.60 11.99
CA GLY A 109 -2.69 5.32 13.12
C GLY A 109 -2.91 6.83 12.98
N SER A 110 -2.73 7.57 14.08
CA SER A 110 -2.81 9.04 14.07
C SER A 110 -1.39 9.62 14.03
N PRO A 111 -1.15 10.71 13.27
CA PRO A 111 0.09 11.47 13.38
C PRO A 111 0.31 11.90 14.85
N VAL A 112 1.55 11.82 15.33
CA VAL A 112 1.88 12.13 16.73
C VAL A 112 2.98 13.17 16.78
N LEU A 113 2.75 14.25 17.54
CA LEU A 113 3.77 15.25 17.82
C LEU A 113 4.86 14.65 18.72
N ILE A 114 6.08 14.54 18.22
CA ILE A 114 7.24 13.97 18.94
C ILE A 114 8.24 15.01 19.42
N VAL A 115 8.26 16.20 18.81
CA VAL A 115 9.02 17.37 19.27
C VAL A 115 8.13 18.60 19.22
N ALA A 116 8.10 19.37 20.30
CA ALA A 116 7.38 20.64 20.40
C ALA A 116 8.37 21.72 20.86
N GLN A 117 8.52 22.78 20.07
CA GLN A 117 9.35 23.95 20.39
C GLN A 117 10.79 23.58 20.84
N GLY A 118 11.40 22.61 20.17
CA GLY A 118 12.74 22.11 20.48
C GLY A 118 12.85 21.12 21.64
N GLU A 119 11.74 20.75 22.29
CA GLU A 119 11.71 19.75 23.34
C GLU A 119 11.09 18.43 22.87
N ILE A 120 11.72 17.31 23.24
CA ILE A 120 11.21 15.97 22.92
C ILE A 120 10.03 15.64 23.83
N VAL A 121 8.91 15.22 23.24
CA VAL A 121 7.71 14.80 23.95
C VAL A 121 7.84 13.32 24.35
N THR A 122 8.37 13.05 25.54
CA THR A 122 8.66 11.68 26.03
C THR A 122 7.45 10.74 26.00
N ALA A 123 6.25 11.25 26.28
CA ALA A 123 5.01 10.48 26.20
C ALA A 123 4.71 10.01 24.76
N ALA A 124 5.00 10.85 23.77
CA ALA A 124 4.81 10.55 22.35
C ALA A 124 5.81 9.50 21.85
N LEU A 125 7.05 9.52 22.34
CA LEU A 125 8.06 8.51 22.03
C LEU A 125 7.62 7.10 22.43
N ARG A 126 7.02 6.95 23.62
CA ARG A 126 6.46 5.66 24.05
C ARG A 126 5.32 5.18 23.14
N ARG A 127 4.49 6.10 22.66
CA ARG A 127 3.34 5.78 21.78
C ARG A 127 3.79 5.36 20.39
N THR A 128 4.83 6.00 19.87
CA THR A 128 5.40 5.75 18.53
C THR A 128 6.49 4.67 18.52
N ARG A 129 6.90 4.17 19.71
CA ARG A 129 8.03 3.25 19.91
C ARG A 129 9.36 3.79 19.39
N LEU A 130 9.50 5.11 19.33
CA LEU A 130 10.74 5.79 18.97
C LEU A 130 11.59 6.04 20.22
N THR A 131 12.90 6.01 20.05
CA THR A 131 13.86 6.47 21.06
C THR A 131 14.33 7.89 20.74
N SER A 132 14.92 8.59 21.71
CA SER A 132 15.53 9.90 21.45
C SER A 132 16.62 9.84 20.36
N ARG A 133 17.33 8.71 20.25
CA ARG A 133 18.32 8.49 19.18
C ARG A 133 17.66 8.45 17.81
N ASP A 134 16.47 7.86 17.70
CA ASP A 134 15.70 7.82 16.46
C ASP A 134 15.26 9.23 16.07
N VAL A 135 14.79 10.05 17.02
CA VAL A 135 14.44 11.45 16.78
C VAL A 135 15.61 12.23 16.20
N HIS A 136 16.81 12.12 16.80
CA HIS A 136 18.00 12.78 16.26
C HIS A 136 18.39 12.26 14.87
N SER A 137 18.22 10.96 14.61
CA SER A 137 18.47 10.38 13.29
C SER A 137 17.50 10.91 12.24
N LEU A 138 16.22 11.00 12.61
CA LEU A 138 15.15 11.54 11.77
C LEU A 138 15.39 13.02 11.46
N LEU A 139 15.73 13.84 12.46
CA LEU A 139 16.10 15.24 12.25
C LEU A 139 17.28 15.40 11.29
N ARG A 140 18.34 14.58 11.43
CA ARG A 140 19.47 14.59 10.50
C ARG A 140 19.06 14.26 9.07
N ARG A 141 18.17 13.27 8.88
CA ARG A 141 17.64 12.92 7.55
C ARG A 141 16.83 14.07 6.93
N ALA A 142 16.17 14.87 7.76
CA ALA A 142 15.47 16.10 7.35
C ALA A 142 16.38 17.34 7.23
N GLY A 143 17.69 17.17 7.39
CA GLY A 143 18.67 18.26 7.30
C GLY A 143 18.59 19.27 8.44
N VAL A 144 18.10 18.85 9.61
CA VAL A 144 18.02 19.66 10.84
C VAL A 144 19.12 19.21 11.81
N GLY A 145 20.00 20.14 12.18
CA GLY A 145 21.20 19.85 12.97
C GLY A 145 20.95 19.86 14.49
N SER A 146 20.01 20.69 14.94
CA SER A 146 19.67 20.84 16.35
C SER A 146 18.17 20.70 16.61
N LEU A 147 17.80 20.18 17.78
CA LEU A 147 16.42 20.18 18.25
C LEU A 147 15.85 21.60 18.34
N SER A 148 16.66 22.58 18.74
CA SER A 148 16.24 23.99 18.88
C SER A 148 15.81 24.64 17.57
N GLU A 149 16.21 24.08 16.42
CA GLU A 149 15.76 24.55 15.10
C GLU A 149 14.38 24.01 14.73
N ALA A 150 13.90 22.97 15.42
CA ALA A 150 12.62 22.32 15.14
C ALA A 150 11.51 22.92 16.01
N GLN A 151 10.57 23.61 15.36
CA GLN A 151 9.34 24.11 15.99
C GLN A 151 8.36 22.98 16.27
N ALA A 152 8.19 22.07 15.31
CA ALA A 152 7.36 20.88 15.47
C ALA A 152 7.96 19.72 14.67
N VAL A 153 7.95 18.52 15.25
CA VAL A 153 8.24 17.28 14.53
C VAL A 153 7.09 16.33 14.77
N ILE A 154 6.49 15.85 13.69
CA ILE A 154 5.35 14.95 13.71
C ILE A 154 5.80 13.61 13.13
N ALA A 155 5.58 12.54 13.88
CA ALA A 155 5.72 11.19 13.39
C ALA A 155 4.46 10.82 12.61
N GLU A 156 4.61 10.56 11.32
CA GLU A 156 3.50 10.12 10.47
C GLU A 156 3.26 8.62 10.64
N PRO A 157 2.01 8.16 10.47
CA PRO A 157 1.70 6.75 10.59
C PRO A 157 2.35 5.87 9.51
N THR A 158 2.81 6.47 8.40
CA THR A 158 3.62 5.80 7.37
C THR A 158 5.03 5.45 7.85
N GLY A 159 5.48 6.01 8.97
CA GLY A 159 6.86 5.93 9.45
C GLY A 159 7.75 7.08 8.98
N ASP A 160 7.22 7.97 8.15
CA ASP A 160 7.89 9.23 7.80
C ASP A 160 7.78 10.25 8.93
N ILE A 161 8.48 11.36 8.79
CA ILE A 161 8.38 12.51 9.69
C ILE A 161 8.13 13.79 8.92
N SER A 162 7.25 14.62 9.48
CA SER A 162 7.04 15.99 9.04
C SER A 162 7.78 16.92 10.01
N VAL A 163 8.64 17.80 9.48
CA VAL A 163 9.46 18.71 10.28
C VAL A 163 9.15 20.15 9.91
N PHE A 164 8.75 20.93 10.90
CA PHE A 164 8.55 22.37 10.81
C PHE A 164 9.65 23.08 11.59
N ARG A 165 10.37 23.98 10.92
CA ARG A 165 11.47 24.74 11.52
C ARG A 165 10.94 26.00 12.18
N VAL A 166 11.67 26.50 13.18
CA VAL A 166 11.39 27.80 13.81
C VAL A 166 11.31 28.90 12.75
N GLY A 167 10.22 29.66 12.77
CA GLY A 167 9.96 30.75 11.82
C GLY A 167 9.16 30.33 10.58
N GLN A 168 8.87 29.03 10.40
CA GLN A 168 7.91 28.60 9.39
C GLN A 168 6.48 28.75 9.93
N PRO A 169 5.57 29.39 9.17
CA PRO A 169 4.17 29.49 9.59
C PRO A 169 3.55 28.10 9.65
N LEU A 170 2.97 27.76 10.80
CA LEU A 170 2.31 26.49 11.07
C LEU A 170 0.82 26.76 11.29
N ASP A 171 0.00 26.45 10.29
CA ASP A 171 -1.44 26.62 10.36
C ASP A 171 -2.06 25.56 11.31
N GLN A 172 -3.05 25.96 12.10
CA GLN A 172 -3.81 25.05 12.96
C GLN A 172 -4.53 23.97 12.14
N ALA A 173 -4.89 24.26 10.88
CA ALA A 173 -5.47 23.28 9.98
C ALA A 173 -4.54 22.08 9.72
N ALA A 174 -3.21 22.29 9.73
CA ALA A 174 -2.21 21.24 9.56
C ALA A 174 -2.01 20.37 10.81
N LEU A 175 -2.49 20.82 11.97
CA LEU A 175 -2.34 20.14 13.26
C LEU A 175 -3.63 19.48 13.77
N GLN A 176 -4.74 19.61 13.03
CA GLN A 176 -6.08 19.23 13.50
C GLN A 176 -6.23 17.75 13.89
N ASP A 177 -5.44 16.86 13.29
CA ASP A 177 -5.45 15.41 13.49
C ASP A 177 -4.17 14.88 14.16
N VAL A 178 -3.28 15.80 14.56
CA VAL A 178 -2.03 15.49 15.23
C VAL A 178 -2.27 15.34 16.73
N VAL A 179 -1.97 14.17 17.26
CA VAL A 179 -2.00 13.91 18.70
C VAL A 179 -0.88 14.68 19.39
N GLY A 180 -1.19 15.47 20.42
CA GLY A 180 -0.20 16.28 21.13
C GLY A 180 -0.06 17.71 20.60
N ALA A 181 -0.83 18.09 19.58
CA ALA A 181 -0.81 19.44 19.01
C ALA A 181 -1.10 20.56 20.03
N GLU A 182 -1.77 20.25 21.13
CA GLU A 182 -2.02 21.16 22.25
C GLU A 182 -0.74 21.71 22.90
N LEU A 183 0.40 21.04 22.75
CA LEU A 183 1.71 21.47 23.25
C LEU A 183 2.35 22.59 22.41
N LEU A 184 1.76 22.94 21.26
CA LEU A 184 2.24 24.01 20.37
C LEU A 184 1.46 25.32 20.53
N LYS A 185 0.52 25.38 21.49
CA LYS A 185 -0.30 26.57 21.76
C LYS A 185 0.41 27.61 22.62
#